data_AF-A0A4Q3JTH5-F1
#
_entry.id   AF-A0A4Q3JTH5-F1
#
_cell.length_a   1.000
_cell.length_b   1.000
_cell.length_c   1.000
_cell.angle_alpha   90.00
_cell.angle_beta   90.00
_cell.angle_gamma   90.00
#
_symmetry.space_group_name_H-M   'P 1'
#
loop_
_entity.id
_entity.type
_entity.pdbx_description
1 polymer ?
#
loop_
_entity_poly.entity_id
_entity_poly.type
_entity_poly.pdbx_seq_one_letter_code
_entity_poly.pdbx_strand_id
1 'polypeptide(L)'
;MSDEASVRSDDGPGNFVEDAVQADVSAGKHAGRVAVRFPPEPNGFLHLGHAKSICLNFGLAKRFDGTCNLRFDDTNPDTENVDYVESIQRDIAWLGFAWSGEVRYASDYFEQLFDFAV
;
A
#
# COMPACT_ATOMS: atom_id res chain seq x y z
N MET A 1 33.33 -24.33 -3.69
CA MET A 1 32.77 -23.37 -2.72
C MET A 1 31.53 -22.79 -3.38
N SER A 2 30.41 -23.44 -3.14
CA SER A 2 29.10 -22.99 -3.59
C SER A 2 28.37 -22.58 -2.32
N ASP A 3 28.24 -21.27 -2.10
CA ASP A 3 27.47 -20.73 -1.00
C ASP A 3 25.99 -20.93 -1.32
N GLU A 4 25.38 -21.95 -0.71
CA GLU A 4 23.94 -22.05 -0.56
C GLU A 4 23.51 -20.92 0.39
N ALA A 5 22.91 -19.87 -0.17
CA ALA A 5 22.21 -18.87 0.60
C ALA A 5 21.11 -19.56 1.43
N SER A 6 21.33 -19.68 2.73
CA SER A 6 20.35 -20.24 3.64
C SER A 6 19.08 -19.38 3.60
N VAL A 7 17.97 -20.00 3.24
CA VAL A 7 16.63 -19.41 3.38
C VAL A 7 16.42 -19.24 4.88
N ARG A 8 16.53 -18.00 5.37
CA ARG A 8 16.23 -17.67 6.76
C ARG A 8 14.79 -18.09 7.05
N SER A 9 14.59 -18.97 8.04
CA SER A 9 13.28 -19.23 8.60
C SER A 9 12.75 -17.94 9.26
N ASP A 10 11.57 -17.53 8.86
CA ASP A 10 10.89 -16.33 9.34
C ASP A 10 10.18 -16.65 10.66
N ASP A 11 10.95 -16.82 11.75
CA ASP A 11 10.43 -17.07 13.12
C ASP A 11 9.92 -15.78 13.80
N GLY A 12 9.41 -14.81 13.02
CA GLY A 12 8.73 -13.64 13.54
C GLY A 12 7.34 -13.98 14.12
N PRO A 13 6.75 -13.12 14.97
CA PRO A 13 5.34 -13.28 15.33
C PRO A 13 4.49 -13.30 14.05
N GLY A 14 3.64 -14.33 13.92
CA GLY A 14 2.87 -14.58 12.71
C GLY A 14 2.01 -13.38 12.29
N ASN A 15 1.95 -13.13 10.99
CA ASN A 15 1.12 -12.08 10.37
C ASN A 15 -0.03 -12.73 9.58
N PHE A 16 -1.21 -12.80 10.18
CA PHE A 16 -2.38 -13.47 9.57
C PHE A 16 -2.77 -12.90 8.19
N VAL A 17 -2.46 -11.63 7.89
CA VAL A 17 -2.70 -11.03 6.58
C VAL A 17 -1.75 -11.62 5.55
N GLU A 18 -0.49 -11.80 5.94
CA GLU A 18 0.52 -12.41 5.08
C GLU A 18 0.19 -13.88 4.81
N ASP A 19 -0.23 -14.63 5.83
CA ASP A 19 -0.67 -16.02 5.70
C ASP A 19 -1.83 -16.14 4.71
N ALA A 20 -2.81 -15.21 4.79
CA ALA A 20 -3.94 -15.18 3.88
C ALA A 20 -3.52 -14.87 2.43
N VAL A 21 -2.61 -13.90 2.23
CA VAL A 21 -2.06 -13.57 0.91
C VAL A 21 -1.26 -14.73 0.34
N GLN A 22 -0.42 -15.38 1.15
CA GLN A 22 0.37 -16.55 0.73
C GLN A 22 -0.55 -17.70 0.30
N ALA A 23 -1.64 -17.95 1.02
CA ALA A 23 -2.62 -18.97 0.66
C ALA A 23 -3.30 -18.66 -0.70
N ASP A 24 -3.74 -17.42 -0.91
CA ASP A 24 -4.35 -16.98 -2.16
C ASP A 24 -3.38 -17.07 -3.35
N VAL A 25 -2.11 -16.68 -3.15
CA VAL A 25 -1.03 -16.78 -4.16
C VAL A 25 -0.74 -18.24 -4.51
N SER A 26 -0.60 -19.11 -3.50
CA SER A 26 -0.37 -20.55 -3.71
C SER A 26 -1.54 -21.24 -4.41
N ALA A 27 -2.77 -20.76 -4.21
CA ALA A 27 -3.96 -21.24 -4.91
C ALA A 27 -4.09 -20.69 -6.35
N GLY A 28 -3.18 -19.81 -6.80
CA GLY A 28 -3.20 -19.21 -8.13
C GLY A 28 -4.31 -18.16 -8.33
N LYS A 29 -4.91 -17.66 -7.23
CA LYS A 29 -5.96 -16.64 -7.30
C LYS A 29 -5.40 -15.37 -7.95
N HIS A 30 -6.21 -14.72 -8.81
CA HIS A 30 -5.80 -13.55 -9.59
C HIS A 30 -4.51 -13.75 -10.40
N ALA A 31 -4.23 -15.00 -10.82
CA ALA A 31 -2.99 -15.37 -11.49
C ALA A 31 -1.72 -15.06 -10.65
N GLY A 32 -1.84 -15.13 -9.33
CA GLY A 32 -0.74 -14.85 -8.39
C GLY A 32 -0.47 -13.36 -8.14
N ARG A 33 -1.25 -12.45 -8.76
CA ARG A 33 -1.02 -11.01 -8.66
C ARG A 33 -1.50 -10.45 -7.32
N VAL A 34 -0.58 -9.84 -6.57
CA VAL A 34 -0.87 -9.07 -5.35
C VAL A 34 -0.90 -7.58 -5.68
N ALA A 35 -2.01 -6.91 -5.33
CA ALA A 35 -2.16 -5.47 -5.49
C ALA A 35 -2.78 -4.86 -4.23
N VAL A 36 -2.01 -4.03 -3.55
CA VAL A 36 -2.40 -3.38 -2.28
C VAL A 36 -2.32 -1.86 -2.43
N ARG A 37 -2.81 -1.12 -1.43
CA ARG A 37 -2.73 0.34 -1.42
C ARG A 37 -2.64 0.89 -0.01
N PHE A 38 -1.92 2.00 0.14
CA PHE A 38 -1.97 2.86 1.31
C PHE A 38 -2.83 4.10 0.97
N PRO A 39 -4.06 4.22 1.55
CA PRO A 39 -4.99 5.26 1.17
C PRO A 39 -5.23 6.31 2.28
N PRO A 40 -4.29 7.23 2.56
CA PRO A 40 -4.51 8.28 3.56
C PRO A 40 -5.44 9.37 3.01
N GLU A 41 -6.26 9.94 3.89
CA GLU A 41 -6.92 11.23 3.64
C GLU A 41 -5.88 12.36 3.72
N PRO A 42 -5.82 13.30 2.77
CA PRO A 42 -4.84 14.40 2.80
C PRO A 42 -5.31 15.57 3.66
N ASN A 43 -5.72 15.31 4.90
CA ASN A 43 -6.23 16.31 5.87
C ASN A 43 -5.39 16.42 7.16
N GLY A 44 -4.24 15.74 7.22
CA GLY A 44 -3.36 15.77 8.37
C GLY A 44 -1.99 15.14 8.11
N PHE A 45 -1.04 15.39 9.02
CA PHE A 45 0.29 14.77 8.97
C PHE A 45 0.25 13.31 9.44
N LEU A 46 1.10 12.47 8.86
CA LEU A 46 1.22 11.09 9.32
C LEU A 46 1.85 11.04 10.72
N HIS A 47 1.20 10.32 11.63
CA HIS A 47 1.80 9.90 12.90
C HIS A 47 2.28 8.45 12.86
N LEU A 48 2.96 8.00 13.92
CA LEU A 48 3.54 6.65 14.05
C LEU A 48 2.53 5.50 13.79
N GLY A 49 1.25 5.68 14.11
CA GLY A 49 0.21 4.69 13.77
C GLY A 49 0.13 4.36 12.28
N HIS A 50 0.37 5.32 11.39
CA HIS A 50 0.38 5.09 9.94
C HIS A 50 1.57 4.27 9.49
N ALA A 51 2.70 4.31 10.20
CA ALA A 51 3.88 3.54 9.87
C ALA A 51 3.56 2.02 9.83
N LYS A 52 2.67 1.55 10.71
CA LYS A 52 2.20 0.14 10.67
C LYS A 52 1.50 -0.18 9.35
N SER A 53 0.59 0.67 8.90
CA SER A 53 -0.14 0.47 7.64
C SER A 53 0.78 0.58 6.43
N ILE A 54 1.73 1.51 6.44
CA ILE A 54 2.76 1.66 5.39
C ILE A 54 3.61 0.39 5.32
N CYS A 55 4.24 -0.02 6.43
CA CYS A 55 5.08 -1.22 6.45
C CYS A 55 4.33 -2.47 6.04
N LEU A 56 3.05 -2.62 6.41
CA LEU A 56 2.22 -3.74 5.99
C LEU A 56 1.97 -3.72 4.47
N ASN A 57 1.43 -2.63 3.93
CA ASN A 57 1.04 -2.58 2.51
C ASN A 57 2.27 -2.64 1.59
N PHE A 58 3.26 -1.78 1.81
CA PHE A 58 4.47 -1.77 0.97
C PHE A 58 5.33 -3.02 1.20
N GLY A 59 5.34 -3.56 2.42
CA GLY A 59 6.02 -4.82 2.73
C GLY A 59 5.40 -6.03 2.02
N LEU A 60 4.07 -6.15 2.01
CA LEU A 60 3.37 -7.20 1.28
C LEU A 60 3.64 -7.12 -0.23
N ALA A 61 3.54 -5.92 -0.81
CA ALA A 61 3.88 -5.73 -2.23
C ALA A 61 5.31 -6.17 -2.52
N LYS A 62 6.29 -5.78 -1.69
CA LYS A 62 7.68 -6.20 -1.86
C LYS A 62 7.89 -7.71 -1.70
N ARG A 63 7.22 -8.35 -0.73
CA ARG A 63 7.36 -9.79 -0.43
C ARG A 63 6.83 -10.67 -1.56
N PHE A 64 5.72 -10.27 -2.16
CA PHE A 64 5.01 -11.06 -3.17
C PHE A 64 5.20 -10.55 -4.60
N ASP A 65 6.21 -9.72 -4.84
CA ASP A 65 6.47 -9.08 -6.16
C ASP A 65 5.21 -8.41 -6.76
N GLY A 66 4.43 -7.79 -5.87
CA GLY A 66 3.17 -7.13 -6.18
C GLY A 66 3.31 -5.61 -6.32
N THR A 67 2.17 -4.94 -6.47
CA THR A 67 2.11 -3.47 -6.57
C THR A 67 1.52 -2.86 -5.32
N CYS A 68 2.08 -1.74 -4.85
CA CYS A 68 1.48 -0.91 -3.80
C CYS A 68 1.19 0.48 -4.34
N ASN A 69 -0.08 0.84 -4.42
CA ASN A 69 -0.49 2.17 -4.86
C ASN A 69 -0.50 3.14 -3.67
N LEU A 70 0.04 4.34 -3.86
CA LEU A 70 -0.31 5.49 -3.03
C LEU A 70 -1.56 6.12 -3.63
N ARG A 71 -2.64 6.18 -2.84
CA ARG A 71 -3.89 6.81 -3.27
C ARG A 71 -4.34 7.81 -2.22
N PHE A 72 -4.47 9.08 -2.55
CA PHE A 72 -5.11 10.03 -1.65
C PHE A 72 -6.62 9.79 -1.67
N ASP A 73 -7.21 9.59 -0.49
CA ASP A 73 -8.67 9.50 -0.33
C ASP A 73 -9.25 10.91 -0.18
N ASP A 74 -9.19 11.66 -1.27
CA ASP A 74 -9.46 13.09 -1.35
C ASP A 74 -10.92 13.39 -1.74
N THR A 75 -11.85 12.84 -0.95
CA THR A 75 -13.29 12.98 -1.21
C THR A 75 -13.96 14.12 -0.42
N ASN A 76 -13.21 14.82 0.43
CA ASN A 76 -13.70 15.88 1.30
C ASN A 76 -13.02 17.24 0.99
N PRO A 77 -13.62 18.07 0.12
CA PRO A 77 -12.99 19.29 -0.40
C PRO A 77 -12.69 20.35 0.67
N ASP A 78 -13.29 20.28 1.87
CA ASP A 78 -13.17 21.32 2.90
C ASP A 78 -11.89 21.19 3.74
N THR A 79 -11.25 20.02 3.74
CA THR A 79 -10.18 19.67 4.70
C THR A 79 -8.86 19.30 4.06
N GLU A 80 -8.80 19.32 2.74
CA GLU A 80 -7.68 18.81 1.97
C GLU A 80 -6.68 19.91 1.64
N ASN A 81 -5.39 19.62 1.85
CA ASN A 81 -4.31 20.54 1.54
C ASN A 81 -3.16 19.81 0.84
N VAL A 82 -2.63 20.45 -0.21
CA VAL A 82 -1.43 20.01 -0.94
C VAL A 82 -0.24 19.82 0.00
N ASP A 83 -0.12 20.61 1.06
CA ASP A 83 0.95 20.46 2.06
C ASP A 83 0.94 19.05 2.71
N TYR A 84 -0.25 18.49 2.96
CA TYR A 84 -0.40 17.14 3.51
C TYR A 84 -0.03 16.08 2.46
N VAL A 85 -0.45 16.27 1.21
CA VAL A 85 -0.07 15.40 0.08
C VAL A 85 1.44 15.28 -0.05
N GLU A 86 2.15 16.40 -0.05
CA GLU A 86 3.61 16.40 -0.14
C GLU A 86 4.27 15.78 1.10
N SER A 87 3.77 16.09 2.30
CA SER A 87 4.33 15.52 3.53
C SER A 87 4.17 14.01 3.59
N ILE A 88 3.00 13.50 3.22
CA ILE A 88 2.72 12.06 3.17
C ILE A 88 3.68 11.36 2.20
N GLN A 89 3.90 11.93 1.02
CA GLN A 89 4.85 11.39 0.04
C GLN A 89 6.29 11.36 0.59
N ARG A 90 6.72 12.46 1.23
CA ARG A 90 8.05 12.53 1.87
C ARG A 90 8.21 11.51 2.99
N ASP A 91 7.21 11.32 3.83
CA ASP A 91 7.26 10.38 4.95
C ASP A 91 7.36 8.92 4.48
N ILE A 92 6.60 8.56 3.42
CA ILE A 92 6.69 7.24 2.80
C ILE A 92 8.08 6.99 2.21
N ALA A 93 8.62 7.99 1.49
CA ALA A 93 9.97 7.92 0.93
C ALA A 93 11.05 7.86 2.02
N TRP A 94 10.88 8.61 3.12
CA TRP A 94 11.78 8.61 4.27
C TRP A 94 11.83 7.23 4.97
N LEU A 95 10.68 6.53 5.02
CA LEU A 95 10.61 5.14 5.49
C LEU A 95 11.24 4.12 4.52
N GLY A 96 11.73 4.56 3.35
CA GLY A 96 12.43 3.73 2.38
C GLY A 96 11.50 2.96 1.43
N PHE A 97 10.24 3.38 1.29
CA PHE A 97 9.27 2.78 0.38
C PHE A 97 9.04 3.65 -0.86
N ALA A 98 8.61 3.00 -1.94
CA ALA A 98 8.16 3.65 -3.17
C ALA A 98 6.84 3.01 -3.62
N TRP A 99 5.91 3.82 -4.14
CA TRP A 99 4.66 3.34 -4.70
C TRP A 99 4.81 2.98 -6.18
N SER A 100 3.86 2.17 -6.66
CA SER A 100 3.84 1.67 -8.03
C SER A 100 3.12 2.66 -8.95
N GLY A 101 3.84 3.14 -9.98
CA GLY A 101 3.30 4.06 -10.98
C GLY A 101 3.02 5.46 -10.43
N GLU A 102 2.04 6.14 -11.03
CA GLU A 102 1.62 7.47 -10.61
C GLU A 102 0.82 7.44 -9.30
N VAL A 103 0.89 8.55 -8.57
CA VAL A 103 -0.02 8.83 -7.45
C VAL A 103 -1.45 8.83 -7.98
N ARG A 104 -2.38 8.26 -7.20
CA ARG A 104 -3.82 8.26 -7.53
C ARG A 104 -4.59 9.16 -6.58
N TYR A 105 -5.66 9.76 -7.08
CA TYR A 105 -6.62 10.54 -6.29
C TYR A 105 -7.98 9.87 -6.39
N ALA A 106 -8.72 9.79 -5.28
CA ALA A 106 -10.08 9.25 -5.26
C ALA A 106 -11.03 10.16 -6.06
N SER A 107 -10.81 11.47 -6.03
CA SER A 107 -11.55 12.48 -6.78
C SER A 107 -11.52 12.29 -8.30
N ASP A 108 -10.40 11.78 -8.86
CA ASP A 108 -10.29 11.45 -10.29
C ASP A 108 -11.31 10.39 -10.75
N TYR A 109 -11.86 9.59 -9.81
CA TYR A 109 -12.85 8.56 -10.10
C TYR A 109 -14.29 9.03 -9.90
N PHE A 110 -14.56 10.32 -9.60
CA PHE A 110 -15.92 10.77 -9.28
C PHE A 110 -16.94 10.53 -10.40
N GLU A 111 -16.56 10.75 -11.67
CA GLU A 111 -17.45 10.46 -12.80
C GLU A 111 -17.83 8.98 -12.83
N GLN A 112 -16.84 8.09 -12.71
CA GLN A 112 -17.07 6.65 -12.66
C GLN A 112 -17.90 6.21 -11.44
N LEU A 113 -17.68 6.83 -10.28
CA LEU A 113 -18.44 6.55 -9.06
C LEU A 113 -19.89 7.03 -9.19
N PHE A 114 -20.13 8.15 -9.87
CA PHE A 114 -21.47 8.62 -10.18
C PHE A 114 -22.19 7.65 -11.12
N ASP A 115 -21.53 7.20 -12.18
CA ASP A 115 -22.08 6.22 -13.13
C ASP A 115 -22.45 4.88 -12.48
N PHE A 116 -21.75 4.48 -11.41
CA PHE A 116 -22.12 3.28 -10.64
C PHE A 116 -23.35 3.47 -9.75
N ALA A 117 -23.73 4.70 -9.44
CA ALA A 117 -24.86 5.00 -8.56
C ALA A 117 -26.19 5.15 -9.32
N VAL A 118 -26.15 5.43 -10.62
CA VAL A 118 -27.32 5.65 -11.50
C VAL A 118 -27.68 4.42 -12.33
#